data_AF-A0A1Z8S1B1-F1
#
_entry.id   AF-A0A1Z8S1B1-F1
#
_cell.length_a   1.000
_cell.length_b   1.000
_cell.length_c   1.000
_cell.angle_alpha   90.00
_cell.angle_beta   90.00
_cell.angle_gamma   90.00
#
_symmetry.space_group_name_H-M   'P 1'
#
loop_
_entity.id
_entity.type
_entity.pdbx_description
1 polymer ?
#
loop_
_entity_poly.entity_id
_entity_poly.type
_entity_poly.pdbx_seq_one_letter_code
_entity_poly.pdbx_strand_id
1 'polypeptide(L)'
;MNSTKEDLFNEWLSEYQSDFAKIVGKYRLDRHPLSAEEIISEINIGILKKKDSLIYGESSVMDCQSTFKKVAYAFARNFVSWTADGVSLKDKKYLTLRKDGVVSTEDEGEISLFEYVSQTIGSEDPFFQKFNTSKKFSNIMKWILLYSEFLNPHQKNLLELVVSGHKFNVIADLTNVTHQAISAAMIDIFDAIKSHVKIDLLGDANDGQKIKEGHESVRYLFGKERVAERSSNKSDLDKILSLVVNNPKKFTVHDLELKLSSRMSAKQICAYLCKNKHHKFLKYIGRNKISAQNKA
;
A
#
# COMPACT_ATOMS: atom_id res chain seq x y z
N MET A 1 17.40 26.11 -59.91
CA MET A 1 17.39 24.72 -59.42
C MET A 1 15.98 24.46 -58.92
N ASN A 2 15.23 23.54 -59.56
CA ASN A 2 13.89 23.20 -59.10
C ASN A 2 14.04 22.36 -57.83
N SER A 3 13.92 22.99 -56.66
CA SER A 3 13.86 22.26 -55.39
C SER A 3 12.74 21.23 -55.47
N THR A 4 13.06 19.98 -55.15
CA THR A 4 12.06 18.92 -55.06
C THR A 4 11.06 19.32 -53.97
N LYS A 5 9.79 18.90 -54.07
CA LYS A 5 8.78 19.18 -53.02
C LYS A 5 9.27 18.75 -51.62
N GLU A 6 10.10 17.71 -51.57
CA GLU A 6 10.74 17.25 -50.34
C GLU A 6 11.81 18.20 -49.79
N ASP A 7 12.58 18.86 -50.66
CA ASP A 7 13.61 19.81 -50.25
C ASP A 7 12.95 21.06 -49.64
N LEU A 8 11.89 21.54 -50.29
CA LEU A 8 11.04 22.63 -49.78
C LEU A 8 10.39 22.30 -48.43
N PHE A 9 9.92 21.06 -48.26
CA PHE A 9 9.35 20.61 -46.99
C PHE A 9 10.38 20.58 -45.86
N ASN A 10 11.58 20.06 -46.14
CA ASN A 10 12.68 20.02 -45.18
C ASN A 10 13.15 21.43 -44.79
N GLU A 11 13.23 22.34 -45.78
CA GLU A 11 13.57 23.75 -45.57
C GLU A 11 12.56 24.44 -44.65
N TRP A 12 11.25 24.31 -44.94
CA TRP A 12 10.20 24.89 -44.10
C TRP A 12 10.17 24.29 -42.70
N LEU A 13 10.43 22.99 -42.55
CA LEU A 13 10.51 22.34 -41.24
C LEU A 13 11.71 22.84 -40.42
N SER A 14 12.85 23.10 -41.08
CA SER A 14 14.05 23.66 -40.45
C SER A 14 13.83 25.08 -39.96
N GLU A 15 13.22 25.94 -40.78
CA GLU A 15 12.87 27.32 -40.40
C GLU A 15 11.89 27.36 -39.21
N TYR A 16 10.95 26.42 -39.16
CA TYR A 16 9.89 26.39 -38.16
C TYR A 16 10.32 25.87 -36.78
N GLN A 17 11.56 25.37 -36.63
CA GLN A 17 12.07 24.88 -35.33
C GLN A 17 12.05 25.97 -34.25
N SER A 18 12.35 27.22 -34.62
CA SER A 18 12.32 28.36 -33.70
C SER A 18 10.91 28.65 -33.17
N ASP A 19 9.89 28.40 -33.99
CA ASP A 19 8.49 28.58 -33.61
C ASP A 19 7.99 27.39 -32.76
N PHE A 20 8.49 26.16 -33.00
CA PHE A 20 8.23 25.03 -32.10
C PHE A 20 8.69 25.33 -30.67
N ALA A 21 9.89 25.89 -30.50
CA ALA A 21 10.39 26.27 -29.18
C ALA A 21 9.45 27.27 -28.46
N LYS A 22 8.93 28.27 -29.18
CA LYS A 22 7.97 29.25 -28.62
C LYS A 22 6.63 28.60 -28.27
N ILE A 23 6.12 27.71 -29.14
CA ILE A 23 4.83 27.02 -28.93
C ILE A 23 4.94 26.08 -27.73
N VAL A 24 5.98 25.26 -27.67
CA VAL A 24 6.21 24.34 -26.54
C VAL A 24 6.42 25.14 -25.26
N GLY A 25 7.22 26.21 -25.27
CA GLY A 25 7.40 27.07 -24.09
C GLY A 25 6.09 27.71 -23.58
N LYS A 26 5.14 28.02 -24.47
CA LYS A 26 3.85 28.61 -24.10
C LYS A 26 2.84 27.58 -23.58
N TYR A 27 2.78 26.39 -24.18
CA TYR A 27 1.74 25.40 -23.90
C TYR A 27 2.18 24.26 -22.98
N ARG A 28 3.48 24.11 -22.71
CA ARG A 28 3.99 23.13 -21.75
C ARG A 28 3.63 23.56 -20.33
N LEU A 29 3.04 22.64 -19.58
CA LEU A 29 2.75 22.81 -18.15
C LEU A 29 4.02 22.58 -17.31
N ASP A 30 4.16 23.23 -16.15
CA ASP A 30 5.32 23.04 -15.26
C ASP A 30 5.50 21.60 -14.79
N ARG A 31 4.39 20.84 -14.74
CA ARG A 31 4.36 19.42 -14.34
C ARG A 31 4.47 18.45 -15.53
N HIS A 32 4.86 18.94 -16.70
CA HIS A 32 4.98 18.11 -17.89
C HIS A 32 6.14 17.11 -17.76
N PRO A 33 5.93 15.81 -18.07
CA PRO A 33 6.92 14.77 -17.82
C PRO A 33 8.16 14.86 -18.70
N LEU A 34 8.00 15.35 -19.93
CA LEU A 34 9.08 15.58 -20.89
C LEU A 34 9.61 17.01 -20.81
N SER A 35 10.91 17.16 -21.07
CA SER A 35 11.59 18.43 -21.32
C SER A 35 11.10 19.08 -22.62
N ALA A 36 11.33 20.37 -22.78
CA ALA A 36 10.92 21.09 -23.99
C ALA A 36 11.59 20.52 -25.26
N GLU A 37 12.85 20.09 -25.16
CA GLU A 37 13.63 19.52 -26.27
C GLU A 37 13.11 18.13 -26.69
N GLU A 38 12.72 17.29 -25.72
CA GLU A 38 12.11 15.99 -26.00
C GLU A 38 10.75 16.14 -26.69
N ILE A 39 9.94 17.12 -26.29
CA ILE A 39 8.65 17.40 -26.94
C ILE A 39 8.86 17.85 -28.40
N ILE A 40 9.85 18.72 -28.65
CA ILE A 40 10.19 19.16 -30.01
C ILE A 40 10.67 17.97 -30.86
N SER A 41 11.46 17.07 -30.27
CA SER A 41 11.91 15.84 -30.94
C SER A 41 10.75 14.93 -31.33
N GLU A 42 9.76 14.76 -30.45
CA GLU A 42 8.54 13.99 -30.74
C GLU A 42 7.68 14.64 -31.84
N ILE A 43 7.57 15.97 -31.84
CA ILE A 43 6.88 16.71 -32.90
C ILE A 43 7.55 16.47 -34.25
N ASN A 44 8.89 16.57 -34.31
CA ASN A 44 9.66 16.33 -35.52
C ASN A 44 9.48 14.88 -36.03
N ILE A 45 9.56 13.89 -35.15
CA ILE A 45 9.31 12.48 -35.48
C ILE A 45 7.87 12.29 -36.02
N GLY A 46 6.88 12.92 -35.40
CA GLY A 46 5.48 12.85 -35.81
C GLY A 46 5.23 13.43 -37.20
N ILE A 47 5.88 14.55 -37.52
CA ILE A 47 5.80 15.20 -38.83
C ILE A 47 6.53 14.38 -39.89
N LEU A 48 7.73 13.87 -39.59
CA LEU A 48 8.50 13.03 -40.51
C LEU A 48 7.78 11.71 -40.83
N LYS A 49 7.14 11.07 -39.85
CA LYS A 49 6.32 9.86 -40.07
C LYS A 49 5.14 10.09 -41.03
N LYS A 50 4.64 11.32 -41.13
CA LYS A 50 3.55 11.69 -42.02
C LYS A 50 4.03 12.46 -43.26
N LYS A 51 5.34 12.56 -43.49
CA LYS A 51 5.95 13.33 -44.59
C LYS A 51 5.31 13.00 -45.94
N ASP A 52 5.25 11.72 -46.30
CA ASP A 52 4.72 11.31 -47.62
C ASP A 52 3.24 11.68 -47.79
N SER A 53 2.44 11.55 -46.74
CA SER A 53 1.03 11.93 -46.75
C SER A 53 0.83 13.45 -46.79
N LEU A 54 1.72 14.23 -46.18
CA LEU A 54 1.64 15.70 -46.17
C LEU A 54 2.14 16.31 -47.48
N ILE A 55 3.03 15.61 -48.20
CA ILE A 55 3.56 16.05 -49.49
C ILE A 55 2.65 15.60 -50.64
N TYR A 56 2.23 14.33 -50.65
CA TYR A 56 1.56 13.70 -51.80
C TYR A 56 0.09 13.31 -51.56
N GLY A 57 -0.46 13.50 -50.35
CA GLY A 57 -1.85 13.15 -50.04
C GLY A 57 -2.89 14.14 -50.56
N GLU A 58 -4.17 13.76 -50.52
CA GLU A 58 -5.32 14.59 -50.93
C GLU A 58 -5.44 15.92 -50.15
N SER A 59 -4.83 15.98 -48.96
CA SER A 59 -4.68 17.18 -48.13
C SER A 59 -3.22 17.64 -48.09
N SER A 60 -2.60 17.76 -49.27
CA SER A 60 -1.23 18.23 -49.42
C SER A 60 -1.08 19.61 -48.78
N VAL A 61 0.01 19.79 -48.05
CA VAL A 61 0.32 21.03 -47.32
C VAL A 61 1.33 21.86 -48.11
N MET A 62 1.78 21.36 -49.26
CA MET A 62 2.81 21.96 -50.11
C MET A 62 2.28 23.11 -50.98
N ASP A 63 0.97 23.36 -50.99
CA ASP A 63 0.34 24.41 -51.81
C ASP A 63 0.73 25.83 -51.34
N CYS A 64 0.96 26.01 -50.04
CA CYS A 64 1.38 27.30 -49.48
C CYS A 64 2.10 27.12 -48.14
N GLN A 65 3.19 27.88 -47.93
CA GLN A 65 3.93 27.90 -46.67
C GLN A 65 3.03 28.26 -45.46
N SER A 66 1.98 29.07 -45.67
CA SER A 66 1.04 29.43 -44.60
C SER A 66 0.19 28.23 -44.14
N THR A 67 -0.17 27.33 -45.05
CA THR A 67 -0.89 26.09 -44.75
C THR A 67 0.02 25.15 -43.97
N PHE A 68 1.30 25.07 -44.35
CA PHE A 68 2.33 24.32 -43.60
C PHE A 68 2.45 24.79 -42.16
N LYS A 69 2.59 26.09 -41.94
CA LYS A 69 2.69 26.66 -40.59
C LYS A 69 1.44 26.37 -39.75
N LYS A 70 0.24 26.42 -40.33
CA LYS A 70 -1.02 26.08 -39.62
C LYS A 70 -1.07 24.61 -39.21
N VAL A 71 -0.69 23.71 -40.10
CA VAL A 71 -0.65 22.28 -39.81
C VAL A 71 0.43 21.98 -38.77
N ALA A 72 1.65 22.50 -38.94
CA ALA A 72 2.75 22.34 -37.99
C ALA A 72 2.37 22.88 -36.59
N TYR A 73 1.69 24.03 -36.51
CA TYR A 73 1.16 24.56 -35.25
C TYR A 73 0.15 23.62 -34.59
N ALA A 74 -0.81 23.08 -35.36
CA ALA A 74 -1.80 22.14 -34.84
C ALA A 74 -1.14 20.84 -34.35
N PHE A 75 -0.14 20.34 -35.08
CA PHE A 75 0.68 19.21 -34.66
C PHE A 75 1.39 19.51 -33.34
N ALA A 76 2.11 20.62 -33.24
CA ALA A 76 2.82 20.99 -32.02
C ALA A 76 1.90 21.07 -30.81
N ARG A 77 0.74 21.71 -30.94
CA ARG A 77 -0.24 21.82 -29.84
C ARG A 77 -0.80 20.47 -29.40
N ASN A 78 -1.12 19.60 -30.35
CA ASN A 78 -1.64 18.26 -30.04
C ASN A 78 -0.58 17.37 -29.40
N PHE A 79 0.66 17.42 -29.90
CA PHE A 79 1.77 16.66 -29.32
C PHE A 79 2.13 17.11 -27.91
N VAL A 80 2.10 18.42 -27.62
CA VAL A 80 2.24 18.91 -26.24
C VAL A 80 1.13 18.33 -25.34
N SER A 81 -0.12 18.27 -25.82
CA SER A 81 -1.20 17.67 -25.05
C SER A 81 -1.07 16.15 -24.89
N TRP A 82 -0.63 15.43 -25.93
CA TRP A 82 -0.51 13.97 -25.90
C TRP A 82 0.70 13.52 -25.07
N THR A 83 1.78 14.28 -25.09
CA THR A 83 2.98 14.01 -24.29
C THR A 83 2.80 14.37 -22.81
N ALA A 84 1.81 15.20 -22.46
CA ALA A 84 1.52 15.57 -21.07
C ALA A 84 1.13 14.37 -20.20
N ASP A 85 0.43 13.40 -20.77
CA ASP A 85 0.06 12.17 -20.07
C ASP A 85 1.09 11.05 -20.26
N GLY A 86 2.14 11.24 -21.07
CA GLY A 86 3.10 10.20 -21.48
C GLY A 86 2.75 9.58 -22.84
N VAL A 87 3.77 9.34 -23.66
CA VAL A 87 3.66 8.96 -25.08
C VAL A 87 3.22 7.50 -25.25
N SER A 88 3.70 6.60 -24.39
CA SER A 88 3.31 5.19 -24.35
C SER A 88 2.47 4.83 -23.11
N LEU A 89 1.69 3.76 -23.19
CA LEU A 89 1.05 3.14 -22.01
C LEU A 89 2.10 2.71 -20.96
N LYS A 90 3.32 2.36 -21.39
CA LYS A 90 4.44 2.08 -20.49
C LYS A 90 4.91 3.34 -19.78
N ASP A 91 5.00 4.47 -20.49
CA ASP A 91 5.43 5.75 -19.92
C ASP A 91 4.36 6.29 -18.95
N LYS A 92 3.07 6.15 -19.30
CA LYS A 92 1.95 6.43 -18.40
C LYS A 92 2.09 5.69 -17.08
N LYS A 93 2.34 4.37 -17.14
CA LYS A 93 2.54 3.53 -15.96
C LYS A 93 3.79 3.95 -15.18
N TYR A 94 4.91 4.19 -15.86
CA TYR A 94 6.16 4.62 -15.26
C TYR A 94 6.03 5.99 -14.56
N LEU A 95 5.37 6.96 -15.19
CA LEU A 95 5.13 8.30 -14.64
C LEU A 95 4.17 8.27 -13.44
N THR A 96 3.15 7.42 -13.45
CA THR A 96 2.30 7.21 -12.27
C THR A 96 3.06 6.57 -11.11
N LEU A 97 4.04 5.71 -11.39
CA LEU A 97 4.88 5.07 -10.38
C LEU A 97 6.02 5.96 -9.86
N ARG A 98 6.33 7.07 -10.55
CA ARG A 98 7.37 8.03 -10.15
C ARG A 98 6.91 8.99 -9.05
N LYS A 99 5.60 9.14 -8.88
CA LYS A 99 5.05 9.81 -7.70
C LYS A 99 5.12 8.82 -6.55
N ASP A 100 5.90 9.14 -5.52
CA ASP A 100 5.78 8.45 -4.24
C ASP A 100 4.32 8.53 -3.81
N GLY A 101 3.68 7.36 -3.72
CA GLY A 101 2.33 7.29 -3.18
C GLY A 101 2.36 7.76 -1.73
N VAL A 102 1.28 8.35 -1.26
CA VAL A 102 1.12 8.67 0.17
C VAL A 102 0.07 7.74 0.72
N VAL A 103 0.39 7.05 1.81
CA VAL A 103 -0.50 6.14 2.51
C VAL A 103 -0.81 6.79 3.85
N SER A 104 -2.10 7.02 4.11
CA SER A 104 -2.53 7.50 5.43
C SER A 104 -2.67 6.29 6.36
N THR A 105 -1.82 6.21 7.38
CA THR A 105 -1.97 5.26 8.49
C THR A 105 -2.64 5.96 9.68
N GLU A 106 -3.46 5.21 10.42
CA GLU A 106 -4.31 5.75 11.50
C GLU A 106 -3.51 6.40 12.63
N ASP A 107 -2.23 6.02 12.82
CA ASP A 107 -1.40 6.42 13.96
C ASP A 107 -0.34 7.51 13.65
N GLU A 108 0.17 7.60 12.42
CA GLU A 108 1.34 8.46 12.09
C GLU A 108 1.10 9.51 10.98
N GLY A 109 -0.09 9.54 10.37
CA GLY A 109 -0.43 10.51 9.31
C GLY A 109 -0.07 10.03 7.90
N GLU A 110 0.18 10.97 6.99
CA GLU A 110 0.54 10.67 5.59
C GLU A 110 2.02 10.25 5.50
N ILE A 111 2.28 8.94 5.37
CA ILE A 111 3.62 8.38 5.17
C ILE A 111 3.86 8.02 3.70
N SER A 112 5.11 8.07 3.24
CA SER A 112 5.43 7.68 1.85
C SER A 112 5.20 6.19 1.66
N LEU A 113 4.75 5.79 0.46
CA LEU A 113 4.61 4.39 0.06
C LEU A 113 5.96 3.66 0.15
N PHE A 114 7.07 4.36 -0.03
CA PHE A 114 8.41 3.82 0.24
C PHE A 114 8.60 3.47 1.72
N GLU A 115 8.28 4.38 2.64
CA GLU A 115 8.37 4.13 4.09
C GLU A 115 7.45 2.99 4.51
N TYR A 116 6.21 3.00 4.03
CA TYR A 116 5.25 1.92 4.26
C TYR A 116 5.76 0.56 3.75
N VAL A 117 6.35 0.52 2.55
CA VAL A 117 6.95 -0.70 1.98
C VAL A 117 8.18 -1.13 2.75
N SER A 118 9.04 -0.21 3.18
CA SER A 118 10.21 -0.51 4.00
C SER A 118 9.79 -1.10 5.35
N GLN A 119 8.73 -0.60 5.97
CA GLN A 119 8.18 -1.14 7.21
C GLN A 119 7.53 -2.52 7.03
N THR A 120 6.90 -2.79 5.88
CA THR A 120 6.14 -4.03 5.64
C THR A 120 6.94 -5.15 4.97
N ILE A 121 7.93 -4.81 4.15
CA ILE A 121 8.72 -5.77 3.34
C ILE A 121 10.17 -5.84 3.80
N GLY A 122 10.67 -4.84 4.54
CA GLY A 122 12.02 -4.85 5.08
C GLY A 122 12.21 -5.92 6.15
N SER A 123 12.48 -7.16 5.74
CA SER A 123 13.14 -8.11 6.63
C SER A 123 14.56 -7.62 6.86
N GLU A 124 14.95 -7.39 8.11
CA GLU A 124 16.35 -7.11 8.48
C GLU A 124 17.28 -8.14 7.83
N ASP A 125 18.45 -7.68 7.37
CA ASP A 125 19.48 -8.53 6.79
C ASP A 125 19.71 -9.77 7.67
N PRO A 126 19.74 -11.00 7.10
CA PRO A 126 20.04 -12.22 7.84
C PRO A 126 21.33 -12.13 8.70
N PHE A 127 22.26 -11.25 8.32
CA PHE A 127 23.43 -10.92 9.11
C PHE A 127 23.08 -10.26 10.46
N PHE A 128 22.20 -9.25 10.48
CA PHE A 128 21.76 -8.57 11.71
C PHE A 128 20.77 -9.43 12.52
N GLN A 129 19.94 -10.21 11.83
CA GLN A 129 19.02 -11.17 12.47
C GLN A 129 19.74 -12.24 13.30
N LYS A 130 20.94 -12.68 12.86
CA LYS A 130 21.82 -13.59 13.61
C LYS A 130 22.49 -12.93 14.82
N PHE A 131 22.73 -11.61 14.77
CA PHE A 131 23.31 -10.87 15.89
C PHE A 131 22.33 -10.75 17.06
N ASN A 132 21.03 -10.65 16.75
CA ASN A 132 19.98 -10.41 17.73
C ASN A 132 19.47 -11.68 18.44
N THR A 133 19.58 -12.86 17.84
CA THR A 133 18.93 -14.08 18.38
C THR A 133 19.81 -14.93 19.30
N SER A 134 21.15 -14.93 19.11
CA SER A 134 22.02 -15.91 19.78
C SER A 134 22.77 -15.41 21.02
N LYS A 135 22.85 -14.09 21.28
CA LYS A 135 23.71 -13.55 22.34
C LYS A 135 23.07 -12.50 23.26
N LYS A 136 21.74 -12.34 23.27
CA LYS A 136 21.08 -11.35 24.15
C LYS A 136 21.51 -11.49 25.62
N PHE A 137 21.47 -12.71 26.17
CA PHE A 137 21.92 -12.96 27.54
C PHE A 137 23.42 -12.69 27.74
N SER A 138 24.28 -13.17 26.84
CA SER A 138 25.72 -12.94 26.92
C SER A 138 26.08 -11.46 26.80
N ASN A 139 25.37 -10.72 25.97
CA ASN A 139 25.52 -9.27 25.82
C ASN A 139 25.03 -8.56 27.09
N ILE A 140 23.83 -8.85 27.59
CA ILE A 140 23.32 -8.26 28.84
C ILE A 140 24.28 -8.54 30.01
N MET A 141 24.77 -9.77 30.14
CA MET A 141 25.77 -10.11 31.15
C MET A 141 27.09 -9.35 30.96
N LYS A 142 27.56 -9.17 29.72
CA LYS A 142 28.73 -8.33 29.42
C LYS A 142 28.50 -6.87 29.79
N TRP A 143 27.31 -6.34 29.55
CA TRP A 143 26.90 -4.99 29.96
C TRP A 143 26.88 -4.84 31.49
N ILE A 144 26.28 -5.80 32.20
CA ILE A 144 26.22 -5.81 33.66
C ILE A 144 27.62 -5.94 34.27
N LEU A 145 28.50 -6.80 33.75
CA LEU A 145 29.81 -7.02 34.37
C LEU A 145 30.84 -5.94 34.00
N LEU A 146 30.93 -5.57 32.71
CA LEU A 146 32.00 -4.68 32.21
C LEU A 146 31.61 -3.21 32.18
N TYR A 147 30.35 -2.89 31.93
CA TYR A 147 29.92 -1.51 31.63
C TYR A 147 28.99 -0.91 32.69
N SER A 148 28.59 -1.68 33.71
CA SER A 148 27.80 -1.14 34.81
C SER A 148 28.67 -0.56 35.92
N GLU A 149 28.27 0.59 36.45
CA GLU A 149 28.85 1.18 37.67
C GLU A 149 27.97 0.91 38.90
N PHE A 150 26.78 0.35 38.73
CA PHE A 150 25.81 0.15 39.80
C PHE A 150 26.06 -1.09 40.67
N LEU A 151 27.00 -1.98 40.29
CA LEU A 151 27.44 -3.11 41.11
C LEU A 151 28.86 -2.88 41.63
N ASN A 152 29.06 -3.13 42.93
CA ASN A 152 30.38 -3.08 43.54
C ASN A 152 31.30 -4.19 42.98
N PRO A 153 32.64 -4.01 43.01
CA PRO A 153 33.58 -5.03 42.52
C PRO A 153 33.37 -6.42 43.17
N HIS A 154 33.09 -6.44 44.47
CA HIS A 154 32.75 -7.67 45.20
C HIS A 154 31.47 -8.34 44.68
N GLN A 155 30.43 -7.55 44.38
CA GLN A 155 29.16 -8.03 43.85
C GLN A 155 29.31 -8.57 42.42
N LYS A 156 30.14 -7.94 41.58
CA LYS A 156 30.46 -8.42 40.23
C LYS A 156 31.14 -9.79 40.26
N ASN A 157 32.12 -9.96 41.14
CA ASN A 157 32.83 -11.23 41.31
C ASN A 157 31.89 -12.35 41.80
N LEU A 158 30.99 -12.05 42.76
CA LEU A 158 29.98 -13.00 43.20
C LEU A 158 29.03 -13.40 42.07
N LEU A 159 28.54 -12.43 41.29
CA LEU A 159 27.65 -12.68 40.16
C LEU A 159 28.32 -13.56 39.09
N GLU A 160 29.61 -13.36 38.80
CA GLU A 160 30.38 -14.18 37.87
C GLU A 160 30.53 -15.64 38.33
N LEU A 161 30.78 -15.85 39.63
CA LEU A 161 30.84 -17.19 40.23
C LEU A 161 29.49 -17.91 40.18
N VAL A 162 28.39 -17.18 40.35
CA VAL A 162 27.04 -17.74 40.24
C VAL A 162 26.69 -18.06 38.78
N VAL A 163 27.02 -17.18 37.85
CA VAL A 163 26.76 -17.36 36.41
C VAL A 163 27.57 -18.50 35.81
N SER A 164 28.77 -18.77 36.35
CA SER A 164 29.58 -19.95 36.01
C SER A 164 29.06 -21.27 36.62
N GLY A 165 27.98 -21.23 37.42
CA GLY A 165 27.27 -22.40 37.92
C GLY A 165 27.73 -22.92 39.28
N HIS A 166 28.53 -22.15 40.04
CA HIS A 166 28.94 -22.54 41.39
C HIS A 166 27.77 -22.45 42.38
N LYS A 167 27.64 -23.45 43.26
CA LYS A 167 26.65 -23.43 44.34
C LYS A 167 27.08 -22.45 45.43
N PHE A 168 26.13 -21.84 46.13
CA PHE A 168 26.41 -20.85 47.18
C PHE A 168 27.32 -21.37 48.31
N ASN A 169 27.28 -22.66 48.65
CA ASN A 169 28.20 -23.25 49.62
C ASN A 169 29.66 -23.19 49.14
N VAL A 170 29.90 -23.43 47.86
CA VAL A 170 31.25 -23.40 47.28
C VAL A 170 31.75 -21.95 47.18
N ILE A 171 30.85 -21.01 46.86
CA ILE A 171 31.17 -19.59 46.82
C ILE A 171 31.47 -19.06 48.24
N ALA A 172 30.75 -19.53 49.25
CA ALA A 172 30.98 -19.22 50.67
C ALA A 172 32.40 -19.59 51.10
N ASP A 173 32.81 -20.81 50.74
CA ASP A 173 34.15 -21.31 51.04
C ASP A 173 35.23 -20.52 50.27
N LEU A 174 34.99 -20.15 49.02
CA LEU A 174 35.94 -19.38 48.20
C LEU A 174 36.09 -17.92 48.63
N THR A 175 35.03 -17.33 49.18
CA THR A 175 35.01 -15.93 49.60
C THR A 175 35.20 -15.73 51.11
N ASN A 176 35.32 -16.83 51.87
CA ASN A 176 35.36 -16.85 53.34
C ASN A 176 34.18 -16.11 54.00
N VAL A 177 32.99 -16.22 53.42
CA VAL A 177 31.76 -15.61 53.94
C VAL A 177 30.71 -16.68 54.18
N THR A 178 29.79 -16.46 55.12
CA THR A 178 28.69 -17.41 55.37
C THR A 178 27.75 -17.50 54.18
N HIS A 179 27.14 -18.68 53.99
CA HIS A 179 26.10 -18.90 52.98
C HIS A 179 24.96 -17.87 53.05
N GLN A 180 24.57 -17.47 54.26
CA GLN A 180 23.51 -16.49 54.51
C GLN A 180 23.90 -15.10 53.98
N ALA A 181 25.16 -14.69 54.15
CA ALA A 181 25.65 -13.42 53.66
C ALA A 181 25.72 -13.39 52.12
N ILE A 182 26.06 -14.51 51.47
CA ILE A 182 26.00 -14.61 50.00
C ILE A 182 24.55 -14.52 49.52
N SER A 183 23.63 -15.22 50.18
CA SER A 183 22.21 -15.15 49.82
C SER A 183 21.66 -13.73 49.94
N ALA A 184 22.03 -13.00 50.99
CA ALA A 184 21.65 -11.59 51.15
C ALA A 184 22.27 -10.71 50.06
N ALA A 185 23.58 -10.85 49.82
CA ALA A 185 24.28 -10.09 48.78
C ALA A 185 23.71 -10.34 47.37
N MET A 186 23.23 -11.56 47.07
CA MET A 186 22.58 -11.86 45.80
C MET A 186 21.24 -11.16 45.63
N ILE A 187 20.45 -11.02 46.70
CA ILE A 187 19.19 -10.27 46.67
C ILE A 187 19.48 -8.80 46.32
N ASP A 188 20.46 -8.19 47.00
CA ASP A 188 20.87 -6.81 46.75
C ASP A 188 21.36 -6.61 45.30
N ILE A 189 22.10 -7.58 44.76
CA ILE A 189 22.56 -7.58 43.36
C ILE A 189 21.35 -7.59 42.40
N PHE A 190 20.36 -8.45 42.64
CA PHE A 190 19.18 -8.54 41.77
C PHE A 190 18.33 -7.27 41.84
N ASP A 191 18.16 -6.69 43.02
CA ASP A 191 17.41 -5.45 43.18
C ASP A 191 18.10 -4.27 42.50
N ALA A 192 19.44 -4.19 42.58
CA ALA A 192 20.23 -3.21 41.84
C ALA A 192 20.14 -3.41 40.32
N ILE A 193 20.19 -4.64 39.82
CA ILE A 193 20.01 -4.92 38.39
C ILE A 193 18.59 -4.51 37.95
N LYS A 194 17.57 -4.81 38.75
CA LYS A 194 16.17 -4.53 38.44
C LYS A 194 15.85 -3.03 38.46
N SER A 195 16.48 -2.25 39.33
CA SER A 195 16.30 -0.80 39.37
C SER A 195 16.91 -0.09 38.17
N HIS A 196 18.02 -0.63 37.61
CA HIS A 196 18.78 0.00 36.53
C HIS A 196 18.47 -0.57 35.14
N VAL A 197 18.07 -1.84 35.04
CA VAL A 197 17.65 -2.49 33.80
C VAL A 197 16.12 -2.53 33.80
N LYS A 198 15.49 -1.65 33.01
CA LYS A 198 14.06 -1.74 32.70
C LYS A 198 13.82 -2.99 31.86
N ILE A 199 13.69 -4.14 32.50
CA ILE A 199 13.25 -5.37 31.85
C ILE A 199 11.73 -5.27 31.73
N ASP A 200 11.26 -4.90 30.54
CA ASP A 200 9.83 -4.92 30.23
C ASP A 200 9.39 -6.38 30.00
N LEU A 201 9.20 -7.10 31.11
CA LEU A 201 8.80 -8.52 31.11
C LEU A 201 7.40 -8.74 30.52
N LEU A 202 6.63 -7.69 30.28
CA LEU A 202 5.26 -7.75 29.77
C LEU A 202 5.17 -7.63 28.24
N GLY A 203 6.25 -7.25 27.56
CA GLY A 203 6.26 -7.06 26.10
C GLY A 203 6.33 -8.36 25.27
N ASP A 204 6.92 -9.43 25.82
CA ASP A 204 7.25 -10.67 25.09
C ASP A 204 6.33 -11.86 25.41
N ALA A 205 5.27 -11.68 26.22
CA ALA A 205 4.36 -12.76 26.60
C ALA A 205 3.38 -13.19 25.49
N ASN A 206 3.35 -12.50 24.34
CA ASN A 206 2.22 -12.56 23.42
C ASN A 206 2.47 -13.33 22.11
N ASP A 207 3.68 -13.83 21.86
CA ASP A 207 3.97 -14.56 20.61
C ASP A 207 3.17 -15.87 20.52
N GLY A 208 3.02 -16.60 21.64
CA GLY A 208 2.19 -17.81 21.68
C GLY A 208 0.70 -17.53 21.47
N GLN A 209 0.20 -16.36 21.90
CA GLN A 209 -1.19 -15.97 21.75
C GLN A 209 -1.46 -15.48 20.33
N LYS A 210 -0.55 -14.69 19.73
CA LYS A 210 -0.60 -14.32 18.31
C LYS A 210 -0.55 -15.53 17.38
N ILE A 211 0.23 -16.56 17.71
CA ILE A 211 0.25 -17.82 16.96
C ILE A 211 -1.09 -18.57 17.07
N LYS A 212 -1.72 -18.59 18.26
CA LYS A 212 -3.06 -19.17 18.44
C LYS A 212 -4.12 -18.40 17.66
N GLU A 213 -4.13 -17.08 17.75
CA GLU A 213 -5.04 -16.20 17.00
C GLU A 213 -4.83 -16.35 15.47
N GLY A 214 -3.58 -16.50 15.04
CA GLY A 214 -3.23 -16.81 13.65
C GLY A 214 -3.77 -18.16 13.20
N HIS A 215 -3.60 -19.21 14.01
CA HIS A 215 -4.16 -20.54 13.72
C HIS A 215 -5.69 -20.56 13.71
N GLU A 216 -6.35 -19.84 14.63
CA GLU A 216 -7.81 -19.67 14.63
C GLU A 216 -8.29 -18.91 13.40
N SER A 217 -7.59 -17.85 13.02
CA SER A 217 -7.90 -17.07 11.81
C SER A 217 -7.76 -17.92 10.55
N VAL A 218 -6.68 -18.70 10.41
CA VAL A 218 -6.48 -19.64 9.29
C VAL A 218 -7.57 -20.72 9.30
N ARG A 219 -7.88 -21.29 10.47
CA ARG A 219 -8.92 -22.31 10.61
C ARG A 219 -10.30 -21.78 10.26
N TYR A 220 -10.62 -20.55 10.63
CA TYR A 220 -11.84 -19.88 10.20
C TYR A 220 -11.81 -19.63 8.68
N LEU A 221 -10.70 -19.11 8.14
CA LEU A 221 -10.57 -18.72 6.73
C LEU A 221 -10.70 -19.90 5.75
N PHE A 222 -10.23 -21.08 6.16
CA PHE A 222 -10.23 -22.32 5.36
C PHE A 222 -11.14 -23.43 5.93
N GLY A 223 -11.82 -23.18 7.05
CA GLY A 223 -12.65 -24.17 7.73
C GLY A 223 -14.10 -24.19 7.27
N LYS A 224 -14.83 -25.19 7.76
CA LYS A 224 -16.27 -25.39 7.47
C LYS A 224 -17.13 -24.23 8.00
N GLU A 225 -16.65 -23.49 9.00
CA GLU A 225 -17.34 -22.35 9.62
C GLU A 225 -17.54 -21.20 8.62
N ARG A 226 -16.52 -20.79 7.87
CA ARG A 226 -16.67 -19.76 6.82
C ARG A 226 -17.51 -20.21 5.63
N VAL A 227 -17.51 -21.51 5.31
CA VAL A 227 -18.39 -22.07 4.27
C VAL A 227 -19.86 -21.99 4.71
N ALA A 228 -20.15 -22.21 6.00
CA ALA A 228 -21.48 -22.05 6.57
C ALA A 228 -21.94 -20.57 6.58
N GLU A 229 -21.05 -19.60 6.80
CA GLU A 229 -21.40 -18.17 6.74
C GLU A 229 -21.53 -17.60 5.32
N ARG A 230 -20.81 -18.16 4.33
CA ARG A 230 -20.92 -17.73 2.93
C ARG A 230 -22.05 -18.40 2.15
N SER A 231 -22.42 -19.62 2.51
CA SER A 231 -23.49 -20.34 1.81
C SER A 231 -24.85 -19.86 2.32
N SER A 232 -25.60 -19.19 1.44
CA SER A 232 -27.01 -18.89 1.70
C SER A 232 -27.73 -20.22 1.92
N ASN A 233 -28.13 -20.52 3.16
CA ASN A 233 -28.86 -21.74 3.47
C ASN A 233 -30.10 -21.83 2.56
N LYS A 234 -30.28 -22.96 1.88
CA LYS A 234 -31.40 -23.18 0.95
C LYS A 234 -32.76 -22.92 1.61
N SER A 235 -32.87 -23.22 2.91
CA SER A 235 -34.05 -22.93 3.72
C SER A 235 -34.39 -21.45 3.84
N ASP A 236 -33.39 -20.56 3.91
CA ASP A 236 -33.62 -19.12 4.01
C ASP A 236 -34.02 -18.53 2.66
N LEU A 237 -33.52 -19.09 1.55
CA LEU A 237 -33.96 -18.77 0.19
C LEU A 237 -35.43 -19.18 -0.06
N ASP A 238 -35.83 -20.37 0.39
CA ASP A 238 -37.21 -20.86 0.28
C ASP A 238 -38.19 -20.02 1.14
N LYS A 239 -37.74 -19.54 2.30
CA LYS A 239 -38.48 -18.57 3.12
C LYS A 239 -38.65 -17.22 2.41
N ILE A 240 -37.61 -16.71 1.75
CA ILE A 240 -37.71 -15.48 0.95
C ILE A 240 -38.74 -15.64 -0.17
N LEU A 241 -38.68 -16.75 -0.91
CA LEU A 241 -39.63 -17.03 -1.99
C LEU A 241 -41.06 -17.10 -1.49
N SER A 242 -41.31 -17.88 -0.43
CA SER A 242 -42.67 -18.00 0.13
C SER A 242 -43.20 -16.66 0.64
N LEU A 243 -42.38 -15.83 1.29
CA LEU A 243 -42.79 -14.51 1.76
C LEU A 243 -43.14 -13.55 0.63
N VAL A 244 -42.35 -13.54 -0.44
CA VAL A 244 -42.52 -12.64 -1.58
C VAL A 244 -43.68 -13.08 -2.47
N VAL A 245 -43.86 -14.38 -2.68
CA VAL A 245 -44.96 -14.94 -3.49
C VAL A 245 -46.31 -14.83 -2.75
N ASN A 246 -46.35 -15.12 -1.45
CA ASN A 246 -47.60 -15.08 -0.68
C ASN A 246 -48.08 -13.65 -0.37
N ASN A 247 -47.20 -12.64 -0.47
CA ASN A 247 -47.53 -11.24 -0.18
C ASN A 247 -46.97 -10.29 -1.25
N PRO A 248 -47.57 -10.27 -2.45
CA PRO A 248 -47.08 -9.44 -3.55
C PRO A 248 -47.16 -7.94 -3.22
N LYS A 249 -46.11 -7.19 -3.59
CA LYS A 249 -45.95 -5.73 -3.44
C LYS A 249 -46.01 -5.19 -2.01
N LYS A 250 -45.93 -6.06 -1.00
CA LYS A 250 -46.01 -5.67 0.41
C LYS A 250 -44.66 -5.30 1.01
N PHE A 251 -43.61 -6.07 0.66
CA PHE A 251 -42.28 -5.94 1.25
C PHE A 251 -41.29 -5.26 0.30
N THR A 252 -40.45 -4.40 0.87
CA THR A 252 -39.22 -3.91 0.24
C THR A 252 -38.06 -4.86 0.54
N VAL A 253 -36.92 -4.68 -0.15
CA VAL A 253 -35.73 -5.51 0.10
C VAL A 253 -35.20 -5.33 1.54
N HIS A 254 -35.32 -4.12 2.11
CA HIS A 254 -34.93 -3.86 3.50
C HIS A 254 -35.89 -4.49 4.52
N ASP A 255 -37.19 -4.56 4.22
CA ASP A 255 -38.15 -5.25 5.09
C ASP A 255 -37.87 -6.77 5.14
N LEU A 256 -37.37 -7.33 4.03
CA LEU A 256 -36.95 -8.74 3.96
C LEU A 256 -35.64 -9.00 4.72
N GLU A 257 -34.70 -8.06 4.67
CA GLU A 257 -33.44 -8.11 5.43
C GLU A 257 -33.70 -8.11 6.95
N LEU A 258 -34.58 -7.24 7.43
CA LEU A 258 -34.99 -7.21 8.84
C LEU A 258 -35.66 -8.50 9.30
N LYS A 259 -36.48 -9.13 8.44
CA LYS A 259 -37.16 -10.40 8.76
C LYS A 259 -36.23 -11.62 8.80
N LEU A 260 -35.04 -11.52 8.21
CA LEU A 260 -34.04 -12.59 8.17
C LEU A 260 -32.92 -12.39 9.19
N SER A 261 -33.11 -11.50 10.16
CA SER A 261 -32.16 -11.22 11.24
C SER A 261 -30.74 -10.96 10.71
N SER A 262 -30.62 -10.18 9.63
CA SER A 262 -29.34 -9.77 9.02
C SER A 262 -28.46 -10.91 8.49
N ARG A 263 -28.97 -12.13 8.36
CA ARG A 263 -28.21 -13.27 7.79
C ARG A 263 -27.92 -13.13 6.30
N MET A 264 -28.68 -12.30 5.59
CA MET A 264 -28.48 -11.98 4.18
C MET A 264 -28.58 -10.48 3.98
N SER A 265 -27.60 -9.90 3.29
CA SER A 265 -27.63 -8.49 2.91
C SER A 265 -28.71 -8.20 1.88
N ALA A 266 -29.25 -6.98 1.88
CA ALA A 266 -30.17 -6.51 0.84
C ALA A 266 -29.66 -6.78 -0.59
N LYS A 267 -28.35 -6.67 -0.83
CA LYS A 267 -27.73 -6.96 -2.13
C LYS A 267 -27.88 -8.43 -2.53
N GLN A 268 -27.67 -9.36 -1.60
CA GLN A 268 -27.81 -10.80 -1.85
C GLN A 268 -29.28 -11.18 -2.11
N ILE A 269 -30.21 -10.62 -1.34
CA ILE A 269 -31.66 -10.84 -1.50
C ILE A 269 -32.11 -10.32 -2.87
N CYS A 270 -31.69 -9.10 -3.24
CA CYS A 270 -31.99 -8.50 -4.54
C CYS A 270 -31.41 -9.34 -5.69
N ALA A 271 -30.14 -9.75 -5.61
CA ALA A 271 -29.50 -10.57 -6.63
C ALA A 271 -30.23 -11.91 -6.84
N TYR A 272 -30.65 -12.57 -5.76
CA TYR A 272 -31.41 -13.81 -5.82
C TYR A 272 -32.80 -13.63 -6.47
N LEU A 273 -33.56 -12.61 -6.04
CA LEU A 273 -34.89 -12.32 -6.59
C LEU A 273 -34.84 -11.85 -8.05
N CYS A 274 -33.78 -11.15 -8.45
CA CYS A 274 -33.54 -10.76 -9.84
C CYS A 274 -33.21 -11.99 -10.70
N LYS A 275 -32.31 -12.87 -10.23
CA LYS A 275 -31.93 -14.11 -10.94
C LYS A 275 -33.14 -15.01 -11.22
N ASN A 276 -34.04 -15.14 -10.24
CA ASN A 276 -35.24 -15.97 -10.36
C ASN A 276 -36.48 -15.22 -10.88
N LYS A 277 -36.33 -13.98 -11.37
CA LYS A 277 -37.42 -13.14 -11.92
C LYS A 277 -38.58 -12.83 -10.95
N HIS A 278 -38.37 -12.99 -9.64
CA HIS A 278 -39.36 -12.68 -8.60
C HIS A 278 -39.31 -11.24 -8.08
N HIS A 279 -38.38 -10.42 -8.57
CA HIS A 279 -38.30 -8.98 -8.23
C HIS A 279 -39.62 -8.21 -8.48
N LYS A 280 -40.48 -8.69 -9.38
CA LYS A 280 -41.79 -8.09 -9.71
C LYS A 280 -42.78 -8.09 -8.54
N PHE A 281 -42.57 -8.97 -7.57
CA PHE A 281 -43.40 -9.09 -6.38
C PHE A 281 -42.95 -8.17 -5.24
N LEU A 282 -41.86 -7.42 -5.42
CA LEU A 282 -41.41 -6.43 -4.43
C LEU A 282 -42.19 -5.13 -4.56
N LYS A 283 -42.30 -4.41 -3.44
CA LYS A 283 -42.85 -3.06 -3.40
C LYS A 283 -41.93 -2.09 -4.13
N TYR A 284 -42.43 -1.40 -5.15
CA TYR A 284 -41.69 -0.37 -5.86
C TYR A 284 -41.61 0.91 -5.01
N ILE A 285 -40.40 1.36 -4.69
CA ILE A 285 -40.16 2.68 -4.10
C ILE A 285 -39.67 3.59 -5.24
N GLY A 286 -40.51 4.55 -5.64
CA GLY A 286 -40.10 5.59 -6.58
C GLY A 286 -38.99 6.47 -6.00
N ARG A 287 -38.08 6.96 -6.85
CA ARG A 287 -36.90 7.77 -6.48
C ARG A 287 -37.20 8.99 -5.58
N ASN A 288 -38.44 9.48 -5.56
CA ASN A 288 -38.83 10.68 -4.80
C ASN A 288 -39.02 10.48 -3.29
N LYS A 289 -38.98 9.24 -2.77
CA LYS A 289 -39.14 8.97 -1.31
C LYS A 289 -37.85 8.74 -0.53
N ILE A 290 -36.72 8.50 -1.22
CA ILE A 290 -35.43 8.18 -0.56
C ILE A 290 -34.82 9.42 0.11
N SER A 291 -35.12 10.63 -0.39
CA SER A 291 -34.63 11.88 0.21
C SER A 291 -35.29 12.26 1.54
N ALA A 292 -36.44 11.67 1.87
CA ALA A 292 -37.19 11.99 3.09
C ALA A 292 -36.79 11.12 4.29
N GLN A 293 -36.22 9.93 4.07
CA GLN A 293 -35.85 9.00 5.16
C GLN A 293 -34.41 9.18 5.65
N ASN A 294 -33.53 9.81 4.86
CA ASN A 294 -32.14 10.13 5.30
C ASN A 294 -32.03 11.48 6.02
N LYS A 295 -33.16 12.09 6.41
CA LYS A 295 -33.23 13.35 7.18
C LYS A 295 -33.98 13.20 8.51
N ALA A 296 -34.22 11.98 8.99
CA ALA A 296 -34.79 11.70 10.30
C ALA A 296 -33.81 10.85 11.12
#